data_AF-A0A2N0MN75-F1
#
_entry.id   AF-A0A2N0MN75-F1
#
_cell.length_a   1.000
_cell.length_b   1.000
_cell.length_c   1.000
_cell.angle_alpha   90.00
_cell.angle_beta   90.00
_cell.angle_gamma   90.00
#
_symmetry.space_group_name_H-M   'P 1'
#
loop_
_entity.id
_entity.type
_entity.pdbx_description
1 polymer ?
#
loop_
_entity_poly.entity_id
_entity_poly.type
_entity_poly.pdbx_seq_one_letter_code
_entity_poly.pdbx_strand_id
1 'polypeptide(L)'
;MECKQALVDSGGDLEKATGLLHQKGLAQVAKRSDRVTTEGIIEAYVHTGGRVAAMVELGCETDFVARTPEFRDLAHDLAMQVAAMAPAYLDEAEMEEGDTRPVAQVSLLKQPFIKGSGSSVEDTVRELAAKVGENVRVLRFTRLALGE
;
A
#
# COMPACT_ATOMS: atom_id res chain seq x y z
N MET A 1 -19.93 17.14 0.43
CA MET A 1 -20.73 16.74 1.61
C MET A 1 -20.96 15.22 1.60
N GLU A 2 -19.89 14.42 1.61
CA GLU A 2 -20.00 12.96 1.45
C GLU A 2 -20.44 12.27 2.74
N CYS A 3 -19.95 12.71 3.91
CA CYS A 3 -20.38 12.17 5.21
C CYS A 3 -21.87 12.40 5.46
N LYS A 4 -22.38 13.60 5.14
CA LYS A 4 -23.82 13.89 5.25
C LYS A 4 -24.64 12.99 4.35
N GLN A 5 -24.21 12.79 3.10
CA GLN A 5 -24.94 11.93 2.17
C GLN A 5 -24.93 10.47 2.64
N ALA A 6 -23.80 9.94 3.09
CA ALA A 6 -23.70 8.59 3.61
C ALA A 6 -24.59 8.34 4.84
N LEU A 7 -24.67 9.33 5.75
CA LEU A 7 -25.60 9.32 6.89
C LEU A 7 -27.07 9.30 6.44
N VAL A 8 -27.43 10.14 5.46
CA VAL A 8 -28.79 10.16 4.89
C VAL A 8 -29.13 8.83 4.21
N ASP A 9 -28.24 8.33 3.36
CA ASP A 9 -28.38 7.06 2.62
C ASP A 9 -28.51 5.86 3.58
N SER A 10 -27.88 5.95 4.76
CA SER A 10 -27.91 4.91 5.79
C SER A 10 -29.03 5.09 6.81
N GLY A 11 -29.90 6.09 6.67
CA GLY A 11 -30.95 6.38 7.63
C GLY A 11 -30.44 6.74 9.04
N GLY A 12 -29.24 7.32 9.12
CA GLY A 12 -28.57 7.68 10.39
C GLY A 12 -27.76 6.56 11.05
N ASP A 13 -27.72 5.36 10.45
CA ASP A 13 -26.92 4.24 10.93
C ASP A 13 -25.42 4.49 10.66
N LEU A 14 -24.63 4.68 11.72
CA LEU A 14 -23.22 5.05 11.64
C LEU A 14 -22.34 3.93 11.05
N GLU A 15 -22.63 2.67 11.37
CA GLU A 15 -21.84 1.54 10.85
C GLU A 15 -22.07 1.40 9.35
N LYS A 16 -23.33 1.45 8.91
CA LYS A 16 -23.65 1.43 7.48
C LYS A 16 -23.10 2.65 6.74
N ALA A 17 -23.18 3.83 7.34
CA ALA A 17 -22.63 5.04 6.73
C ALA A 17 -21.11 4.93 6.55
N THR A 18 -20.41 4.38 7.54
CA THR A 18 -18.97 4.13 7.46
C THR A 18 -18.63 3.13 6.36
N GLY A 19 -19.38 2.02 6.26
CA GLY A 19 -19.23 1.04 5.18
C GLY A 19 -19.45 1.63 3.79
N LEU A 20 -20.48 2.46 3.63
CA LEU A 20 -20.75 3.17 2.36
C LEU A 20 -19.62 4.14 1.99
N LEU A 21 -19.08 4.89 2.95
CA LEU A 21 -17.96 5.79 2.71
C LEU A 21 -16.71 5.03 2.31
N HIS A 22 -16.42 3.91 2.98
CA HIS A 22 -15.27 3.07 2.67
C HIS A 22 -15.37 2.51 1.24
N GLN A 23 -16.52 1.94 0.87
CA GLN A 23 -16.75 1.41 -0.48
C GLN A 23 -16.65 2.52 -1.55
N LYS A 24 -17.22 3.70 -1.28
CA LYS A 24 -17.12 4.86 -2.20
C LYS A 24 -15.67 5.34 -2.33
N GLY A 25 -14.91 5.37 -1.23
CA GLY A 25 -13.49 5.73 -1.22
C GLY A 25 -12.67 4.82 -2.12
N LEU A 26 -12.80 3.50 -1.96
CA LEU A 26 -12.13 2.51 -2.81
C LEU A 26 -12.50 2.66 -4.29
N ALA A 27 -13.77 2.92 -4.59
CA ALA A 27 -14.21 3.16 -5.97
C ALA A 27 -13.63 4.45 -6.58
N GLN A 28 -13.31 5.46 -5.75
CA GLN A 28 -12.65 6.68 -6.21
C GLN A 28 -11.15 6.48 -6.46
N VAL A 29 -10.48 5.59 -5.72
CA VAL A 29 -9.04 5.29 -5.90
C VAL A 29 -8.76 4.84 -7.33
N ALA A 30 -9.59 3.96 -7.89
CA ALA A 30 -9.44 3.48 -9.27
C ALA A 30 -9.50 4.61 -10.31
N LYS A 31 -10.21 5.71 -10.03
CA LYS A 31 -10.28 6.88 -10.93
C LYS A 31 -9.06 7.79 -10.82
N ARG A 32 -8.19 7.55 -9.83
CA ARG A 32 -7.00 8.36 -9.53
C ARG A 32 -5.70 7.64 -9.86
N SER A 33 -5.74 6.36 -10.26
CA SER A 33 -4.56 5.55 -10.58
C SER A 33 -3.63 6.21 -11.60
N ASP A 34 -4.20 6.91 -12.57
CA ASP A 34 -3.46 7.55 -13.68
C ASP A 34 -2.84 8.88 -13.27
N ARG A 35 -3.15 9.40 -12.07
CA ARG A 35 -2.55 10.63 -11.58
C ARG A 35 -1.08 10.41 -11.29
N VAL A 36 -0.27 11.40 -11.64
CA VAL A 36 1.17 11.36 -11.39
C VAL A 36 1.41 11.52 -9.88
N THR A 37 2.35 10.74 -9.34
CA THR A 37 2.80 10.83 -7.95
C THR A 37 4.23 11.34 -7.97
N THR A 38 4.39 12.66 -7.88
CA THR A 38 5.71 13.32 -7.92
C THR A 38 6.34 13.48 -6.53
N GLU A 39 5.56 13.25 -5.47
CA GLU A 39 5.97 13.36 -4.09
C GLU A 39 5.95 11.98 -3.42
N GLY A 40 6.51 11.86 -2.22
CA GLY A 40 6.55 10.59 -1.49
C GLY A 40 7.68 10.52 -0.46
N ILE A 41 7.97 9.29 0.00
CA ILE A 41 9.10 9.00 0.88
C ILE A 41 9.84 7.75 0.43
N ILE A 42 11.15 7.75 0.65
CA ILE A 42 11.98 6.55 0.64
C ILE A 42 12.16 6.12 2.08
N GLU A 43 11.65 4.94 2.43
CA GLU A 43 11.76 4.38 3.77
C GLU A 43 12.70 3.18 3.76
N ALA A 44 13.61 3.13 4.73
CA ALA A 44 14.60 2.06 4.86
C ALA A 44 14.40 1.34 6.18
N TYR A 45 14.34 0.01 6.11
CA TYR A 45 14.22 -0.87 7.26
C TYR A 45 15.44 -1.79 7.34
N VAL A 46 16.11 -1.81 8.50
CA VAL A 46 17.19 -2.76 8.80
C VAL A 46 16.67 -3.69 9.89
N HIS A 47 16.57 -4.98 9.56
CA HIS A 47 16.09 -5.98 10.51
C HIS A 47 17.07 -6.16 11.66
N THR A 48 16.57 -6.65 12.80
CA THR A 48 17.39 -6.90 13.98
C THR A 48 18.57 -7.82 13.64
N GLY A 49 19.76 -7.45 14.14
CA GLY A 49 21.01 -8.14 13.81
C GLY A 49 21.66 -7.71 12.49
N GLY A 50 21.07 -6.80 11.71
CA GLY A 50 21.71 -6.13 10.57
C GLY A 50 22.03 -7.03 9.38
N ARG A 51 21.40 -8.20 9.28
CA ARG A 51 21.65 -9.19 8.20
C ARG A 51 20.72 -9.06 7.01
N VAL A 52 19.59 -8.38 7.18
CA VAL A 52 18.60 -8.11 6.13
C VAL A 52 18.21 -6.64 6.22
N ALA A 53 18.15 -5.98 5.08
CA ALA A 53 17.64 -4.64 4.95
C ALA A 53 16.75 -4.54 3.72
N ALA A 54 15.77 -3.64 3.77
CA ALA A 54 14.90 -3.33 2.64
C ALA A 54 14.66 -1.84 2.56
N MET A 55 14.39 -1.36 1.35
CA MET A 55 14.04 0.03 1.11
C MET A 55 12.88 0.08 0.13
N VAL A 56 11.92 0.96 0.40
CA VAL A 56 10.70 1.14 -0.39
C VAL A 56 10.54 2.61 -0.72
N GLU A 57 10.20 2.90 -1.97
CA GLU A 57 9.74 4.22 -2.38
C GLU A 57 8.21 4.21 -2.49
N LEU A 58 7.55 4.94 -1.60
CA LEU A 58 6.10 5.11 -1.60
C LEU A 58 5.77 6.52 -2.11
N GLY A 59 5.07 6.60 -3.24
CA GLY A 59 4.69 7.85 -3.89
C GLY A 59 3.26 8.30 -3.55
N CYS A 60 3.06 9.62 -3.49
CA CYS A 60 1.77 10.32 -3.40
C CYS A 60 1.71 11.56 -4.29
N GLU A 61 0.58 12.28 -4.30
CA GLU A 61 0.41 13.47 -5.14
C GLU A 61 1.05 14.71 -4.49
N THR A 62 0.99 14.84 -3.15
CA THR A 62 1.48 16.03 -2.43
C THR A 62 2.44 15.73 -1.28
N ASP A 63 3.30 16.70 -0.95
CA ASP A 63 4.24 16.61 0.18
C ASP A 63 3.51 16.64 1.55
N PHE A 64 2.30 17.21 1.59
CA PHE A 64 1.44 17.21 2.77
C PHE A 64 1.07 15.77 3.18
N VAL A 65 0.63 14.93 2.24
CA VAL A 65 0.32 13.53 2.51
C VAL A 65 1.58 12.75 2.89
N ALA A 66 2.70 12.97 2.20
CA ALA A 66 3.98 12.32 2.49
C ALA A 66 4.48 12.53 3.94
N ARG A 67 4.03 13.60 4.60
CA ARG A 67 4.42 13.95 5.97
C ARG A 67 3.46 13.43 7.05
N THR A 68 2.31 12.89 6.67
CA THR A 68 1.35 12.32 7.63
C THR A 68 1.92 11.10 8.35
N PRO A 69 1.59 10.88 9.64
CA PRO A 69 2.00 9.68 10.35
C PRO A 69 1.58 8.41 9.62
N GLU A 70 0.34 8.33 9.14
CA GLU A 70 -0.18 7.11 8.51
C GLU A 70 0.54 6.74 7.21
N PHE A 71 0.99 7.72 6.44
CA PHE A 71 1.79 7.47 5.23
C PHE A 71 3.19 6.95 5.58
N ARG A 72 3.81 7.53 6.61
CA ARG A 72 5.14 7.10 7.10
C ARG A 72 5.08 5.70 7.72
N ASP A 73 4.05 5.44 8.51
CA ASP A 73 3.82 4.14 9.14
C ASP A 73 3.62 3.05 8.07
N LEU A 74 2.82 3.33 7.03
CA LEU A 74 2.65 2.38 5.92
C LEU A 74 3.97 2.13 5.18
N ALA A 75 4.75 3.16 4.85
CA ALA A 75 6.04 2.96 4.19
C ALA A 75 7.00 2.11 5.04
N HIS A 76 6.98 2.30 6.36
CA HIS A 76 7.78 1.51 7.29
C HIS A 76 7.35 0.05 7.30
N ASP A 77 6.05 -0.20 7.41
CA ASP A 77 5.50 -1.55 7.37
C ASP A 77 5.72 -2.23 6.02
N LEU A 78 5.69 -1.49 4.91
CA LEU A 78 6.04 -1.99 3.57
C LEU A 78 7.53 -2.35 3.47
N ALA A 79 8.43 -1.57 4.05
CA ALA A 79 9.85 -1.91 4.09
C ALA A 79 10.09 -3.18 4.91
N MET A 80 9.40 -3.34 6.04
CA MET A 80 9.43 -4.56 6.84
C MET A 80 8.80 -5.77 6.10
N GLN A 81 7.70 -5.55 5.36
CA GLN A 81 7.08 -6.55 4.48
C GLN A 81 8.10 -7.06 3.47
N VAL A 82 8.77 -6.16 2.74
CA VAL A 82 9.78 -6.53 1.75
C VAL A 82 10.90 -7.33 2.42
N ALA A 83 11.43 -6.87 3.55
CA ALA A 83 12.49 -7.57 4.28
C ALA A 83 12.09 -9.00 4.67
N ALA A 84 10.86 -9.19 5.15
CA ALA A 84 10.35 -10.47 5.65
C ALA A 84 9.93 -11.44 4.53
N MET A 85 9.27 -10.94 3.49
CA MET A 85 8.59 -11.77 2.48
C MET A 85 9.37 -11.92 1.18
N ALA A 86 10.47 -11.17 1.02
CA ALA A 86 11.39 -11.26 -0.11
C ALA A 86 10.70 -11.34 -1.50
N PRO A 87 9.78 -10.41 -1.82
CA PRO A 87 9.19 -10.35 -3.16
C PRO A 87 10.28 -10.14 -4.23
N ALA A 88 10.06 -10.74 -5.41
CA ALA A 88 10.94 -10.58 -6.57
C ALA A 88 10.45 -9.47 -7.51
N TYR A 89 9.14 -9.24 -7.55
CA TYR A 89 8.48 -8.28 -8.46
C TYR A 89 7.57 -7.35 -7.67
N LEU A 90 7.27 -6.18 -8.22
CA LEU A 90 6.28 -5.28 -7.63
C LEU A 90 4.87 -5.83 -7.84
N ASP A 91 4.54 -6.17 -9.08
CA ASP A 91 3.23 -6.66 -9.50
C ASP A 91 3.35 -7.91 -10.39
N GLU A 92 2.24 -8.62 -10.57
CA GLU A 92 2.12 -9.78 -11.48
C GLU A 92 2.50 -9.41 -12.92
N ALA A 93 2.16 -8.19 -13.36
CA ALA A 93 2.47 -7.71 -14.71
C ALA A 93 3.98 -7.54 -14.97
N GLU A 94 4.81 -7.51 -13.93
CA GLU A 94 6.27 -7.38 -14.03
C GLU A 94 7.00 -8.72 -13.97
N MET A 95 6.27 -9.83 -13.78
CA MET A 95 6.87 -11.16 -13.68
C MET A 95 7.51 -11.58 -15.01
N GLU A 96 8.71 -12.17 -14.93
CA GLU A 96 9.42 -12.67 -16.11
C GLU A 96 8.71 -13.88 -16.73
N GLU A 97 8.78 -13.97 -18.06
CA GLU A 97 8.25 -15.10 -18.80
C GLU A 97 9.01 -16.39 -18.40
N GLY A 98 8.28 -17.34 -17.80
CA GLY A 98 8.83 -18.62 -17.33
C GLY A 98 8.94 -18.75 -15.81
N ASP A 99 8.74 -17.68 -15.05
CA ASP A 99 8.62 -17.78 -13.59
C ASP A 99 7.23 -18.31 -13.21
N THR A 100 7.18 -19.54 -12.70
CA THR A 100 5.94 -20.25 -12.36
C THR A 100 5.63 -20.24 -10.87
N ARG A 101 6.42 -19.52 -10.07
CA ARG A 101 6.17 -19.39 -8.63
C ARG A 101 4.81 -18.72 -8.38
N PRO A 102 4.10 -19.06 -7.29
CA PRO A 102 2.82 -18.45 -6.99
C PRO A 102 2.93 -16.92 -6.90
N VAL A 103 2.05 -16.19 -7.59
CA VAL A 103 2.06 -14.72 -7.64
C VAL A 103 2.07 -14.12 -6.22
N ALA A 104 1.26 -14.65 -5.31
CA ALA A 104 1.18 -14.22 -3.92
C ALA A 104 2.48 -14.45 -3.10
N GLN A 105 3.48 -15.15 -3.64
CA GLN A 105 4.80 -15.30 -3.02
C GLN A 105 5.83 -14.33 -3.62
N VAL A 106 5.75 -14.04 -4.91
CA VAL A 106 6.80 -13.30 -5.63
C VAL A 106 6.44 -11.85 -5.97
N SER A 107 5.16 -11.49 -6.01
CA SER A 107 4.68 -10.12 -6.23
C SER A 107 4.40 -9.43 -4.90
N LEU A 108 5.07 -8.30 -4.64
CA LEU A 108 4.86 -7.51 -3.43
C LEU A 108 3.39 -7.13 -3.25
N LEU A 109 2.75 -6.61 -4.30
CA LEU A 109 1.36 -6.12 -4.21
C LEU A 109 0.35 -7.25 -3.93
N LYS A 110 0.62 -8.47 -4.40
CA LYS A 110 -0.28 -9.62 -4.23
C LYS A 110 -0.01 -10.44 -2.97
N GLN A 111 1.07 -10.14 -2.23
CA GLN A 111 1.35 -10.81 -0.97
C GLN A 111 0.31 -10.47 0.11
N PRO A 112 0.00 -11.42 1.00
CA PRO A 112 -0.67 -11.11 2.26
C PRO A 112 0.18 -10.12 3.08
N PHE A 113 -0.47 -9.11 3.64
CA PHE A 113 0.21 -8.09 4.43
C PHE A 113 0.57 -8.62 5.82
N ILE A 114 1.84 -8.55 6.22
CA ILE A 114 2.34 -9.15 7.47
C ILE A 114 1.75 -8.54 8.75
N LYS A 115 1.25 -7.29 8.67
CA LYS A 115 0.57 -6.59 9.77
C LYS A 115 -0.95 -6.62 9.63
N GLY A 116 -1.48 -7.13 8.51
CA GLY A 116 -2.89 -7.14 8.19
C GLY A 116 -3.58 -8.43 8.65
N SER A 117 -4.88 -8.32 8.94
CA SER A 117 -5.75 -9.47 9.23
C SER A 117 -6.28 -10.13 7.95
N GLY A 118 -5.38 -10.43 6.99
CA GLY A 118 -5.71 -11.17 5.77
C GLY A 118 -5.88 -10.34 4.49
N SER A 119 -5.73 -9.02 4.53
CA SER A 119 -5.67 -8.17 3.32
C SER A 119 -4.34 -8.32 2.58
N SER A 120 -4.34 -8.03 1.27
CA SER A 120 -3.10 -7.92 0.50
C SER A 120 -2.38 -6.58 0.75
N VAL A 121 -1.12 -6.50 0.32
CA VAL A 121 -0.38 -5.23 0.29
C VAL A 121 -1.08 -4.20 -0.59
N GLU A 122 -1.57 -4.60 -1.77
CA GLU A 122 -2.32 -3.73 -2.68
C GLU A 122 -3.57 -3.14 -2.03
N ASP A 123 -4.34 -3.96 -1.30
CA ASP A 123 -5.53 -3.50 -0.60
C ASP A 123 -5.18 -2.47 0.46
N THR A 124 -4.11 -2.71 1.24
CA THR A 124 -3.65 -1.80 2.29
C THR A 124 -3.22 -0.44 1.71
N VAL A 125 -2.51 -0.46 0.57
CA VAL A 125 -2.13 0.78 -0.14
C VAL A 125 -3.36 1.52 -0.66
N ARG A 126 -4.35 0.80 -1.22
CA ARG A 126 -5.62 1.38 -1.69
C ARG A 126 -6.47 1.96 -0.57
N GLU A 127 -6.48 1.34 0.59
CA GLU A 127 -7.17 1.85 1.78
C GLU A 127 -6.58 3.18 2.22
N LEU A 128 -5.24 3.29 2.25
CA LEU A 128 -4.58 4.57 2.54
C LEU A 128 -4.92 5.62 1.47
N ALA A 129 -4.84 5.27 0.19
CA ALA A 129 -5.20 6.16 -0.93
C ALA A 129 -6.65 6.69 -0.80
N ALA A 130 -7.59 5.82 -0.44
CA ALA A 130 -8.98 6.18 -0.19
C ALA A 130 -9.12 7.13 1.01
N LYS A 131 -8.38 6.89 2.08
CA LYS A 131 -8.39 7.70 3.31
C LYS A 131 -7.81 9.10 3.08
N VAL A 132 -6.69 9.21 2.37
CA VAL A 132 -6.00 10.50 2.13
C VAL A 132 -6.57 11.27 0.94
N GLY A 133 -7.29 10.59 0.05
CA GLY A 133 -7.91 11.23 -1.12
C GLY A 133 -6.96 11.46 -2.30
N GLU A 134 -5.76 10.89 -2.25
CA GLU A 134 -4.72 10.99 -3.28
C GLU A 134 -4.41 9.62 -3.89
N ASN A 135 -3.81 9.61 -5.08
CA ASN A 135 -3.13 8.43 -5.58
C ASN A 135 -1.94 8.10 -4.69
N VAL A 136 -1.89 6.88 -4.16
CA VAL A 136 -0.75 6.34 -3.40
C VAL A 136 -0.32 5.04 -4.08
N ARG A 137 0.98 4.91 -4.34
CA ARG A 137 1.53 3.69 -4.95
C ARG A 137 2.95 3.41 -4.51
N VAL A 138 3.30 2.14 -4.44
CA VAL A 138 4.69 1.70 -4.34
C VAL A 138 5.32 1.88 -5.72
N LEU A 139 6.42 2.64 -5.79
CA LEU A 139 7.12 2.92 -7.05
C LEU A 139 8.22 1.90 -7.33
N ARG A 140 8.94 1.51 -6.27
CA ARG A 140 9.99 0.49 -6.33
C ARG A 140 10.37 0.05 -4.93
N PHE A 141 11.05 -1.08 -4.85
CA PHE A 141 11.68 -1.56 -3.63
C PHE A 141 13.03 -2.20 -3.95
N THR A 142 13.84 -2.39 -2.92
CA THR A 142 15.02 -3.24 -2.96
C THR A 142 15.17 -3.96 -1.63
N ARG A 143 15.78 -5.15 -1.67
CA ARG A 143 16.11 -5.95 -0.50
C ARG A 143 17.54 -6.41 -0.61
N LEU A 144 18.25 -6.37 0.50
CA LEU A 144 19.59 -6.89 0.66
C LEU A 144 19.59 -7.89 1.81
N ALA A 145 20.25 -9.03 1.61
CA ALA A 145 20.49 -10.00 2.66
C ALA A 145 21.92 -10.51 2.58
N LEU A 146 22.54 -10.74 3.74
CA LEU A 146 23.91 -11.23 3.79
C LEU A 146 23.96 -12.68 3.27
N GLY A 147 24.65 -12.86 2.14
CA GLY A 147 24.87 -14.16 1.50
C GLY A 147 23.83 -14.55 0.44
N GLU A 148 22.95 -13.63 0.05
CA GLU A 148 22.10 -13.74 -1.14
C GLU A 148 22.75 -13.10 -2.37
#